data_AF-A0A8C6KL21-F1
#
_entry.id   AF-A0A8C6KL21-F1
#
_cell.length_a   1.000
_cell.length_b   1.000
_cell.length_c   1.000
_cell.angle_alpha   90.00
_cell.angle_beta   90.00
_cell.angle_gamma   90.00
#
_symmetry.space_group_name_H-M   'P 1'
#
loop_
_entity.id
_entity.type
_entity.pdbx_description
1 polymer ?
#
loop_
_entity_poly.entity_id
_entity_poly.type
_entity_poly.pdbx_seq_one_letter_code
_entity_poly.pdbx_strand_id
1 'polypeptide(L)'
;MHKSSTCSFMYGDLTDRKTTEKIRQTFDSHESNFHEVLLYTKNRTPIWLYMQVAPIRNENDKVVLFLCTFRDITLFKQPIEDESAKGWTKFARLTRALTNNRNLVQQLAPLNKTEVSHKPSRLVEALQLGSDILPQYKQEAPKTPPHIILHYCTFKTTWDWVILILTFYTAIMVPYNVSFRTRHNNLAWLVVDSVVDVIFLIDIVLNFHTTFVGPAGEVISDAKLIRMNYLKTWFVIDLLSCLPYDIINAFENVDEGLSSLFSSLKVIRLLRLGRVARKLDHYLEYGAAVLVLLVCVFGLVAHWLACIWYSIGDHEVIDESTNSIKTDSWLYQLALSIGTPYRYNASGTGQWEGGPSKDTLYISSLYFTMTSLTTIGFGNIAPTTDGEKIFSVAMMMVGYSPQSCWLQNHS
;
A
#
# COMPACT_ATOMS: atom_id res chain seq x y z
N MET A 1 -37.36 -24.41 -14.88
CA MET A 1 -37.22 -25.53 -15.86
C MET A 1 -35.91 -25.35 -16.59
N HIS A 2 -34.89 -26.14 -16.24
CA HIS A 2 -33.66 -26.22 -17.03
C HIS A 2 -34.01 -26.84 -18.38
N LYS A 3 -33.81 -26.09 -19.48
CA LYS A 3 -33.99 -26.60 -20.85
C LYS A 3 -32.69 -27.24 -21.31
N SER A 4 -32.80 -28.28 -22.14
CA SER A 4 -31.65 -29.02 -22.67
C SER A 4 -30.66 -28.08 -23.40
N SER A 5 -29.36 -28.25 -23.14
CA SER A 5 -28.25 -27.52 -23.80
C SER A 5 -28.14 -27.80 -25.29
N THR A 6 -28.73 -28.91 -25.76
CA THR A 6 -28.86 -29.24 -27.18
C THR A 6 -29.91 -28.41 -27.92
N CYS A 7 -30.61 -27.50 -27.24
CA CYS A 7 -31.61 -26.61 -27.85
C CYS A 7 -32.72 -27.34 -28.62
N SER A 8 -33.06 -28.57 -28.23
CA SER A 8 -34.06 -29.41 -28.92
C SER A 8 -35.44 -28.76 -29.06
N PHE A 9 -35.77 -27.82 -28.16
CA PHE A 9 -37.01 -27.04 -28.22
C PHE A 9 -37.06 -26.02 -29.36
N MET A 10 -35.94 -25.77 -30.06
CA MET A 10 -35.83 -24.90 -31.22
C MET A 10 -35.81 -25.67 -32.54
N TYR A 11 -35.94 -26.99 -32.53
CA TYR A 11 -35.96 -27.79 -33.75
C TYR A 11 -37.33 -27.68 -34.44
N GLY A 12 -37.32 -27.72 -35.77
CA GLY A 12 -38.54 -27.77 -36.57
C GLY A 12 -38.32 -28.56 -37.86
N ASP A 13 -39.26 -28.43 -38.80
CA ASP A 13 -39.35 -29.33 -39.96
C ASP A 13 -38.14 -29.28 -40.89
N LEU A 14 -37.48 -28.12 -40.99
CA LEU A 14 -36.31 -27.88 -41.85
C LEU A 14 -34.96 -28.03 -41.11
N THR A 15 -34.97 -28.42 -39.83
CA THR A 15 -33.72 -28.62 -39.08
C THR A 15 -33.04 -29.91 -39.52
N ASP A 16 -31.82 -29.81 -40.06
CA ASP A 16 -31.09 -30.98 -40.54
C ASP A 16 -30.71 -31.94 -39.40
N ARG A 17 -31.19 -33.18 -39.50
CA ARG A 17 -30.99 -34.23 -38.49
C ARG A 17 -29.53 -34.69 -38.40
N LYS A 18 -28.74 -34.55 -39.46
CA LYS A 18 -27.30 -34.87 -39.41
C LYS A 18 -26.54 -33.84 -38.56
N THR A 19 -26.90 -32.57 -38.68
CA THR A 19 -26.29 -31.48 -37.90
C THR A 19 -26.66 -31.56 -36.41
N THR A 20 -27.91 -31.90 -36.07
CA THR A 20 -28.31 -32.05 -34.66
C THR A 20 -27.58 -33.21 -33.98
N GLU A 21 -27.31 -34.31 -34.69
CA GLU A 21 -26.53 -35.43 -34.17
C GLU A 21 -25.05 -35.06 -33.98
N LYS A 22 -24.46 -34.29 -34.90
CA LYS A 22 -23.10 -33.76 -34.72
C LYS A 22 -22.99 -32.83 -33.52
N ILE A 23 -23.99 -31.99 -33.29
CA ILE A 23 -24.06 -31.13 -32.09
C ILE A 23 -24.10 -31.99 -30.84
N ARG A 24 -24.92 -33.05 -30.82
CA ARG A 24 -24.99 -33.99 -29.70
C ARG A 24 -23.65 -34.68 -29.44
N GLN A 25 -23.03 -35.21 -30.49
CA GLN A 25 -21.70 -35.82 -30.41
C GLN A 25 -20.64 -34.86 -29.90
N THR A 26 -20.74 -33.56 -30.22
CA THR A 26 -19.82 -32.53 -29.70
C THR A 26 -19.96 -32.35 -28.18
N PHE A 27 -21.18 -32.40 -27.66
CA PHE A 27 -21.39 -32.37 -26.21
C PHE A 27 -20.85 -33.64 -25.54
N ASP A 28 -21.02 -34.80 -26.17
CA ASP A 28 -20.52 -36.08 -25.64
C ASP A 28 -18.99 -36.19 -25.73
N SER A 29 -18.37 -35.68 -26.80
CA SER A 29 -16.91 -35.70 -27.01
C SER A 29 -16.16 -34.66 -26.20
N HIS A 30 -16.86 -33.68 -25.61
CA HIS A 30 -16.26 -32.58 -24.85
C HIS A 30 -15.22 -31.79 -25.66
N GLU A 31 -15.46 -31.62 -26.96
CA GLU A 31 -14.60 -30.87 -27.88
C GLU A 31 -15.24 -29.53 -28.27
N SER A 32 -14.40 -28.54 -28.57
CA SER A 32 -14.88 -27.28 -29.13
C SER A 32 -15.14 -27.43 -30.63
N ASN A 33 -16.39 -27.24 -31.06
CA ASN A 33 -16.74 -27.30 -32.47
C ASN A 33 -17.75 -26.20 -32.84
N PHE A 34 -17.80 -25.93 -34.14
CA PHE A 34 -18.70 -24.96 -34.75
C PHE A 34 -19.71 -25.68 -35.65
N HIS A 35 -20.97 -25.27 -35.55
CA HIS A 35 -22.08 -25.89 -36.27
C HIS A 35 -22.97 -24.82 -36.91
N GLU A 36 -23.21 -24.95 -38.21
CA GLU A 36 -24.26 -24.19 -38.92
C GLU A 36 -25.58 -24.93 -38.81
N VAL A 37 -26.55 -24.38 -38.08
CA VAL A 37 -27.83 -25.05 -37.81
C VAL A 37 -29.01 -24.14 -38.11
N LEU A 38 -30.04 -24.68 -38.78
CA LEU A 38 -31.32 -24.02 -38.97
C LEU A 38 -32.23 -24.36 -37.79
N LEU A 39 -32.62 -23.33 -37.04
CA LEU A 39 -33.48 -23.44 -35.85
C LEU A 39 -34.72 -22.56 -36.01
N TYR A 40 -35.72 -22.76 -35.15
CA TYR A 40 -36.98 -22.04 -35.17
C TYR A 40 -37.10 -21.12 -33.96
N THR A 41 -37.58 -19.90 -34.20
CA THR A 41 -37.96 -18.99 -33.12
C THR A 41 -39.28 -19.42 -32.47
N LYS A 42 -39.65 -18.78 -31.35
CA LYS A 42 -40.95 -18.99 -30.69
C LYS A 42 -42.15 -18.80 -31.64
N ASN A 43 -42.00 -17.95 -32.67
CA ASN A 43 -43.02 -17.66 -33.67
C ASN A 43 -42.98 -18.63 -34.87
N ARG A 44 -42.23 -19.73 -34.77
CA ARG A 44 -41.99 -20.72 -35.84
C ARG A 44 -41.37 -20.14 -37.12
N THR A 45 -40.59 -19.07 -37.01
CA THR A 45 -39.79 -18.56 -38.14
C THR A 45 -38.44 -19.29 -38.20
N PRO A 46 -38.01 -19.80 -39.36
CA PRO A 46 -36.70 -20.44 -39.51
C PRO A 46 -35.59 -19.37 -39.52
N ILE A 47 -34.55 -19.61 -38.73
CA ILE A 47 -33.34 -18.78 -38.64
C ILE A 47 -32.10 -19.66 -38.78
N TRP A 48 -31.12 -19.21 -39.54
CA TRP A 48 -29.82 -19.87 -39.60
C TRP A 48 -28.92 -19.30 -38.53
N LEU A 49 -28.44 -20.16 -37.66
CA LEU A 49 -27.54 -19.81 -36.57
C LEU A 49 -26.20 -20.51 -36.76
N TYR A 50 -25.13 -19.74 -36.58
CA TYR A 50 -23.79 -20.25 -36.37
C TYR A 50 -23.62 -20.47 -34.86
N MET A 51 -23.59 -21.73 -34.44
CA MET A 51 -23.46 -22.14 -33.04
C MET A 51 -22.02 -22.57 -32.76
N GLN A 52 -21.38 -21.94 -31.79
CA GLN A 52 -20.10 -22.40 -31.25
C GLN A 52 -20.36 -23.05 -29.90
N VAL A 53 -19.93 -24.31 -29.77
CA VAL A 53 -19.95 -25.04 -28.50
C VAL A 53 -18.52 -25.07 -27.97
N ALA A 54 -18.32 -24.58 -26.75
CA ALA A 54 -17.03 -24.60 -26.08
C ALA A 54 -17.17 -25.17 -24.65
N PRO A 55 -16.48 -26.28 -24.33
CA PRO A 55 -16.46 -26.82 -22.97
C PRO A 55 -15.62 -25.92 -22.05
N ILE A 56 -16.16 -25.56 -20.90
CA ILE A 56 -15.46 -24.86 -19.83
C ILE A 56 -14.97 -25.88 -18.81
N ARG A 57 -13.66 -25.92 -18.62
CA ARG A 57 -12.98 -26.83 -17.71
C ARG A 57 -12.67 -26.17 -16.37
N ASN A 58 -12.65 -26.99 -15.32
CA ASN A 58 -12.21 -26.64 -13.98
C ASN A 58 -10.70 -26.96 -13.80
N GLU A 59 -10.13 -26.65 -12.63
CA GLU A 59 -8.73 -26.85 -12.24
C GLU A 59 -8.22 -28.29 -12.41
N ASN A 60 -9.12 -29.27 -12.25
CA ASN A 60 -8.81 -30.69 -12.43
C ASN A 60 -9.01 -31.19 -13.86
N ASP A 61 -9.03 -30.29 -14.85
CA ASP A 61 -9.28 -30.54 -16.28
C ASP A 61 -10.64 -31.21 -16.59
N LYS A 62 -11.57 -31.19 -15.63
CA LYS A 62 -12.93 -31.71 -15.80
C LYS A 62 -13.85 -30.64 -16.40
N VAL A 63 -14.62 -31.00 -17.41
CA VAL A 63 -15.66 -30.11 -17.98
C VAL A 63 -16.79 -29.92 -16.98
N VAL A 64 -17.09 -28.66 -16.64
CA VAL A 64 -18.10 -28.29 -15.65
C VAL A 64 -19.25 -27.49 -16.25
N LEU A 65 -18.98 -26.73 -17.32
CA LEU A 65 -20.00 -25.96 -18.05
C LEU A 65 -19.73 -26.06 -19.56
N PHE A 66 -20.75 -25.72 -20.35
CA PHE A 66 -20.59 -25.48 -21.79
C PHE A 66 -21.02 -24.05 -22.10
N LEU A 67 -20.17 -23.31 -22.79
CA LEU A 67 -20.50 -22.02 -23.39
C LEU A 67 -21.01 -22.26 -24.81
N CYS A 68 -22.27 -21.89 -25.06
CA CYS A 68 -22.85 -21.92 -26.39
C CYS A 68 -23.06 -20.48 -26.86
N THR A 69 -22.31 -20.04 -27.88
CA THR A 69 -22.54 -18.73 -28.50
C THR A 69 -23.29 -18.92 -29.82
N PHE A 70 -24.27 -18.07 -30.06
CA PHE A 70 -25.11 -18.11 -31.25
C PHE A 70 -24.94 -16.82 -32.03
N ARG A 71 -24.69 -16.92 -33.33
CA ARG A 71 -24.67 -15.78 -34.24
C ARG A 71 -25.64 -16.00 -35.38
N ASP A 72 -26.51 -15.02 -35.62
CA ASP A 72 -27.46 -15.05 -36.74
C ASP A 72 -26.73 -14.89 -38.08
N ILE A 73 -26.89 -15.88 -38.94
CA ILE A 73 -26.36 -15.92 -40.31
C ILE A 73 -27.49 -16.08 -41.34
N THR A 74 -28.75 -15.87 -40.95
CA THR A 74 -29.94 -16.03 -41.82
C THR A 74 -29.81 -15.24 -43.11
N LEU A 75 -29.27 -14.02 -43.05
CA LEU A 75 -29.06 -13.15 -44.22
C LEU A 75 -28.01 -13.66 -45.21
N PHE A 76 -27.10 -14.54 -44.79
CA PHE A 76 -26.08 -15.15 -45.66
C PHE A 76 -26.59 -16.44 -46.34
N LYS A 77 -27.69 -17.03 -45.86
CA LYS A 77 -28.23 -18.32 -46.32
C LYS A 77 -29.60 -18.22 -46.99
N GLN A 78 -30.31 -17.09 -46.90
CA GLN A 78 -31.53 -16.89 -47.68
C GLN A 78 -31.20 -16.91 -49.18
N PRO A 79 -31.96 -17.68 -50.00
CA PRO A 79 -31.91 -17.49 -51.43
C PRO A 79 -32.38 -16.07 -51.75
N ILE A 80 -31.66 -15.40 -52.64
CA ILE A 80 -32.03 -14.10 -53.19
C ILE A 80 -33.24 -14.34 -54.11
N GLU A 81 -34.41 -14.56 -53.54
CA GLU A 81 -35.69 -14.44 -54.27
C GLU A 81 -36.09 -12.97 -54.27
N ASP A 82 -35.35 -12.17 -55.02
CA ASP A 82 -35.86 -10.93 -55.59
C ASP A 82 -34.90 -10.46 -56.69
N GLU A 83 -35.24 -10.77 -57.94
CA GLU A 83 -34.60 -10.21 -59.14
C GLU A 83 -34.80 -8.68 -59.29
N SER A 84 -35.47 -8.02 -58.34
CA SER A 84 -35.87 -6.61 -58.47
C SER A 84 -35.06 -5.59 -57.66
N ALA A 85 -34.21 -6.00 -56.71
CA ALA A 85 -33.53 -5.06 -55.81
C ALA A 85 -32.06 -4.75 -56.19
N LYS A 86 -31.81 -3.53 -56.71
CA LYS A 86 -30.47 -2.99 -57.05
C LYS A 86 -29.53 -2.90 -55.82
N GLY A 87 -28.24 -3.13 -56.04
CA GLY A 87 -27.21 -3.46 -55.02
C GLY A 87 -27.04 -2.54 -53.80
N TRP A 88 -27.58 -1.32 -53.79
CA TRP A 88 -27.50 -0.41 -52.63
C TRP A 88 -28.39 -0.85 -51.46
N THR A 89 -29.58 -1.39 -51.73
CA THR A 89 -30.47 -1.93 -50.68
C THR A 89 -29.94 -3.23 -50.09
N LYS A 90 -29.19 -4.03 -50.88
CA LYS A 90 -28.47 -5.22 -50.42
C LYS A 90 -27.33 -4.85 -49.47
N PHE A 91 -26.54 -3.83 -49.81
CA PHE A 91 -25.45 -3.34 -48.94
C PHE A 91 -25.96 -2.67 -47.66
N ALA A 92 -27.04 -1.90 -47.74
CA ALA A 92 -27.67 -1.26 -46.57
C ALA A 92 -28.26 -2.29 -45.57
N ARG A 93 -28.78 -3.43 -46.06
CA ARG A 93 -29.25 -4.53 -45.20
C ARG A 93 -28.08 -5.33 -44.61
N LEU A 94 -26.99 -5.49 -45.37
CA LEU A 94 -25.74 -6.13 -44.92
C LEU A 94 -25.06 -5.34 -43.78
N THR A 95 -24.98 -4.01 -43.92
CA THR A 95 -24.43 -3.12 -42.87
C THR A 95 -25.31 -3.08 -41.61
N ARG A 96 -26.63 -3.18 -41.76
CA ARG A 96 -27.58 -3.17 -40.63
C ARG A 96 -27.55 -4.47 -39.80
N ALA A 97 -27.14 -5.59 -40.38
CA ALA A 97 -26.97 -6.86 -39.66
C ALA A 97 -25.63 -6.96 -38.91
N LEU A 98 -24.64 -6.15 -39.32
CA LEU A 98 -23.31 -6.08 -38.72
C LEU A 98 -23.20 -5.05 -37.57
N THR A 99 -24.29 -4.36 -37.19
CA THR A 99 -24.26 -3.24 -36.24
C THR A 99 -23.97 -3.61 -34.78
N ASN A 100 -23.86 -4.90 -34.44
CA ASN A 100 -23.42 -5.28 -33.09
C ASN A 100 -21.90 -5.24 -32.88
N ASN A 101 -21.08 -4.99 -33.91
CA ASN A 101 -19.63 -4.84 -33.74
C ASN A 101 -19.04 -3.80 -34.71
N ARG A 102 -18.97 -2.55 -34.23
CA ARG A 102 -18.43 -1.40 -34.98
C ARG A 102 -16.96 -1.59 -35.41
N ASN A 103 -16.20 -2.46 -34.72
CA ASN A 103 -14.78 -2.72 -35.00
C ASN A 103 -14.53 -3.68 -36.18
N LEU A 104 -15.51 -4.51 -36.57
CA LEU A 104 -15.33 -5.50 -37.66
C LEU A 104 -15.64 -4.93 -39.05
N VAL A 105 -16.46 -3.88 -39.13
CA VAL A 105 -16.90 -3.27 -40.40
C VAL A 105 -15.77 -2.51 -41.09
N GLN A 106 -14.77 -2.05 -40.34
CA GLN A 106 -13.69 -1.19 -40.86
C GLN A 106 -12.61 -1.95 -41.66
N GLN A 107 -12.64 -3.29 -41.69
CA GLN A 107 -11.67 -4.12 -42.42
C GLN A 107 -12.18 -4.70 -43.75
N LEU A 108 -13.43 -4.42 -44.14
CA LEU A 108 -14.04 -4.98 -45.35
C LEU A 108 -14.31 -3.90 -46.40
N ALA A 109 -13.25 -3.39 -47.04
CA ALA A 109 -13.36 -2.62 -48.27
C ALA A 109 -13.54 -3.57 -49.48
N PRO A 110 -14.36 -3.23 -50.49
CA PRO A 110 -14.64 -4.15 -51.59
C PRO A 110 -13.52 -4.05 -52.65
N LEU A 111 -12.85 -5.17 -52.94
CA LEU A 111 -11.98 -5.30 -54.10
C LEU A 111 -12.61 -6.32 -55.06
N ASN A 112 -13.02 -5.80 -56.22
CA ASN A 112 -13.49 -6.57 -57.36
C ASN A 112 -12.48 -7.67 -57.72
N LYS A 113 -12.87 -8.94 -57.59
CA LYS A 113 -12.57 -10.01 -58.55
C LYS A 113 -13.32 -11.29 -58.17
N THR A 114 -14.04 -11.81 -59.15
CA THR A 114 -14.59 -13.16 -59.22
C THR A 114 -13.46 -14.17 -59.24
N GLU A 115 -13.38 -15.02 -58.22
CA GLU A 115 -12.71 -16.32 -58.34
C GLU A 115 -13.30 -17.32 -57.35
N VAL A 116 -13.78 -18.42 -57.93
CA VAL A 116 -14.33 -19.59 -57.24
C VAL A 116 -13.17 -20.33 -56.60
N SER A 117 -13.11 -20.39 -55.27
CA SER A 117 -12.18 -21.28 -54.57
C SER A 117 -12.77 -21.73 -53.23
N HIS A 118 -12.87 -23.05 -53.09
CA HIS A 118 -13.16 -23.75 -51.83
C HIS A 118 -12.11 -23.39 -50.78
N LYS A 119 -12.41 -22.42 -49.92
CA LYS A 119 -11.70 -22.18 -48.66
C LYS A 119 -12.73 -22.06 -47.53
N PRO A 120 -12.44 -22.53 -46.31
CA PRO A 120 -13.29 -22.26 -45.16
C PRO A 120 -13.52 -20.75 -45.09
N SER A 121 -14.79 -20.35 -45.00
CA SER A 121 -15.19 -18.96 -45.17
C SER A 121 -14.38 -18.07 -44.21
N ARG A 122 -13.88 -16.92 -44.68
CA ARG A 122 -13.20 -15.89 -43.87
C ARG A 122 -13.97 -15.48 -42.60
N LEU A 123 -15.25 -15.85 -42.52
CA LEU A 123 -16.10 -15.77 -41.35
C LEU A 123 -15.58 -16.64 -40.19
N VAL A 124 -15.10 -17.86 -40.47
CA VAL A 124 -14.53 -18.81 -39.49
C VAL A 124 -13.27 -18.21 -38.84
N GLU A 125 -12.40 -17.59 -39.63
CA GLU A 125 -11.17 -16.94 -39.16
C GLU A 125 -11.47 -15.69 -38.30
N ALA A 126 -12.46 -14.89 -38.68
CA ALA A 126 -12.95 -13.76 -37.89
C ALA A 126 -13.73 -14.18 -36.61
N LEU A 127 -14.24 -15.41 -36.56
CA LEU A 127 -14.94 -15.99 -35.40
C LEU A 127 -13.98 -16.71 -34.43
N GLN A 128 -12.88 -17.28 -34.95
CA GLN A 128 -11.80 -17.87 -34.14
C GLN A 128 -11.00 -16.81 -33.38
N LEU A 129 -10.95 -15.56 -33.84
CA LEU A 129 -10.28 -14.47 -33.10
C LEU A 129 -10.91 -14.18 -31.72
N GLY A 130 -12.12 -14.69 -31.44
CA GLY A 130 -12.79 -14.60 -30.13
C GLY A 130 -12.61 -15.82 -29.23
N SER A 131 -12.03 -16.94 -29.71
CA SER A 131 -11.87 -18.17 -28.91
C SER A 131 -10.64 -18.17 -28.00
N ASP A 132 -9.68 -17.25 -28.20
CA ASP A 132 -8.49 -17.13 -27.33
C ASP A 132 -8.80 -16.57 -25.93
N ILE A 133 -10.07 -16.24 -25.65
CA ILE A 133 -10.51 -15.68 -24.36
C ILE A 133 -11.71 -16.46 -23.82
N LEU A 134 -11.69 -17.80 -23.91
CA LEU A 134 -12.64 -18.62 -23.15
C LEU A 134 -12.32 -18.50 -21.65
N PRO A 135 -13.19 -17.88 -20.83
CA PRO A 135 -12.95 -17.79 -19.40
C PRO A 135 -13.01 -19.21 -18.83
N GLN A 136 -11.88 -19.71 -18.34
CA GLN A 136 -11.88 -20.93 -17.55
C GLN A 136 -12.65 -20.66 -16.25
N TYR A 137 -13.53 -21.59 -15.86
CA TYR A 137 -14.21 -21.52 -14.56
C TYR A 137 -13.19 -21.91 -13.49
N LYS A 138 -12.34 -20.95 -13.16
CA LYS A 138 -11.28 -21.07 -12.18
C LYS A 138 -11.40 -19.90 -11.23
N GLN A 139 -11.34 -20.16 -9.92
CA GLN A 139 -11.14 -19.11 -8.92
C GLN A 139 -9.67 -18.65 -9.01
N GLU A 140 -9.29 -18.01 -10.11
CA GLU A 140 -7.95 -17.42 -10.21
C GLU A 140 -7.91 -16.21 -9.30
N ALA A 141 -6.95 -16.20 -8.37
CA ALA A 141 -6.56 -14.98 -7.69
C ALA A 141 -6.32 -13.90 -8.76
N PRO A 142 -6.83 -12.67 -8.56
CA PRO A 142 -6.80 -11.63 -9.59
C PRO A 142 -5.39 -11.53 -10.20
N LYS A 143 -5.29 -11.69 -11.52
CA LYS A 143 -4.01 -11.59 -12.24
C LYS A 143 -3.49 -10.17 -12.08
N THR A 144 -2.59 -9.99 -11.12
CA THR A 144 -1.85 -8.74 -10.97
C THR A 144 -0.68 -8.74 -11.94
N PRO A 145 -0.33 -7.59 -12.53
CA PRO A 145 0.84 -7.50 -13.38
C PRO A 145 2.11 -7.82 -12.59
N PRO A 146 3.17 -8.36 -13.23
CA PRO A 146 4.34 -8.97 -12.57
C PRO A 146 5.20 -8.01 -11.72
N HIS A 147 4.92 -6.71 -11.73
CA HIS A 147 5.64 -5.69 -10.96
C HIS A 147 4.80 -5.06 -9.84
N ILE A 148 3.65 -5.66 -9.49
CA ILE A 148 2.79 -5.15 -8.42
C ILE A 148 2.72 -6.17 -7.30
N ILE A 149 3.08 -5.72 -6.10
CA ILE A 149 3.04 -6.53 -4.89
C ILE A 149 1.66 -6.37 -4.25
N LEU A 150 1.04 -7.50 -3.90
CA LEU A 150 -0.24 -7.47 -3.20
C LEU A 150 -0.03 -7.06 -1.75
N HIS A 151 -0.94 -6.22 -1.23
CA HIS A 151 -0.88 -5.72 0.14
C HIS A 151 -0.96 -6.83 1.20
N TYR A 152 -1.64 -7.95 0.88
CA TYR A 152 -1.78 -9.13 1.75
C TYR A 152 -0.71 -10.20 1.53
N CYS A 153 0.30 -9.94 0.69
CA CYS A 153 1.40 -10.88 0.48
C CYS A 153 2.21 -11.06 1.76
N THR A 154 2.59 -12.29 2.08
CA THR A 154 3.43 -12.62 3.25
C THR A 154 4.73 -11.80 3.28
N PHE A 155 5.38 -11.62 2.13
CA PHE A 155 6.55 -10.76 2.00
C PHE A 155 6.26 -9.32 2.43
N LYS A 156 5.13 -8.75 1.99
CA LYS A 156 4.75 -7.37 2.34
C LYS A 156 4.45 -7.25 3.83
N THR A 157 3.76 -8.24 4.41
CA THR A 157 3.50 -8.27 5.86
C THR A 157 4.80 -8.36 6.66
N THR A 158 5.75 -9.22 6.29
CA THR A 158 7.05 -9.30 6.97
C THR A 158 7.85 -8.01 6.82
N TRP A 159 7.89 -7.44 5.61
CA TRP A 159 8.52 -6.14 5.37
C TRP A 159 7.91 -5.04 6.25
N ASP A 160 6.59 -5.06 6.39
CA ASP A 160 5.83 -4.14 7.22
C ASP A 160 6.20 -4.21 8.71
N TRP A 161 6.52 -5.39 9.22
CA TRP A 161 7.06 -5.58 10.57
C TRP A 161 8.49 -5.07 10.70
N VAL A 162 9.35 -5.30 9.70
CA VAL A 162 10.72 -4.77 9.68
C VAL A 162 10.70 -3.25 9.73
N ILE A 163 9.86 -2.61 8.90
CA ILE A 163 9.69 -1.16 8.91
C ILE A 163 9.14 -0.67 10.25
N LEU A 164 8.19 -1.37 10.86
CA LEU A 164 7.69 -1.00 12.20
C LEU A 164 8.82 -1.00 13.24
N ILE A 165 9.63 -2.05 13.30
CA ILE A 165 10.76 -2.16 14.24
C ILE A 165 11.77 -1.03 14.00
N LEU A 166 12.09 -0.76 12.73
CA LEU A 166 13.00 0.34 12.37
C LEU A 166 12.42 1.71 12.73
N THR A 167 11.11 1.93 12.56
CA THR A 167 10.49 3.19 13.00
C THR A 167 10.60 3.37 14.50
N PHE A 168 10.39 2.31 15.28
CA PHE A 168 10.53 2.37 16.73
C PHE A 168 11.98 2.63 17.16
N TYR A 169 12.96 1.99 16.50
CA TYR A 169 14.38 2.29 16.68
C TYR A 169 14.69 3.78 16.43
N THR A 170 14.23 4.34 15.30
CA THR A 170 14.47 5.77 15.00
C THR A 170 13.75 6.70 15.97
N ALA A 171 12.58 6.30 16.47
CA ALA A 171 11.81 7.09 17.43
C ALA A 171 12.50 7.23 18.80
N ILE A 172 13.36 6.27 19.16
CA ILE A 172 14.19 6.30 20.37
C ILE A 172 15.53 6.97 20.08
N MET A 173 16.25 6.55 19.03
CA MET A 173 17.61 7.04 18.80
C MET A 173 17.67 8.50 18.36
N VAL A 174 16.69 9.00 17.60
CA VAL A 174 16.74 10.38 17.09
C VAL A 174 16.65 11.43 18.23
N PRO A 175 15.65 11.41 19.12
CA PRO A 175 15.59 12.35 20.25
C PRO A 175 16.78 12.20 21.19
N TYR A 176 17.20 10.96 21.47
CA TYR A 176 18.38 10.69 22.28
C TYR A 176 19.64 11.36 21.71
N ASN A 177 19.90 11.19 20.41
CA ASN A 177 21.07 11.75 19.75
C ASN A 177 21.05 13.28 19.67
N VAL A 178 19.86 13.86 19.47
CA VAL A 178 19.66 15.32 19.45
C VAL A 178 19.89 15.92 20.83
N SER A 179 19.27 15.35 21.88
CA SER A 179 19.34 15.89 23.24
C SER A 179 20.71 15.65 23.89
N PHE A 180 21.24 14.43 23.89
CA PHE A 180 22.47 14.09 24.62
C PHE A 180 23.76 14.42 23.85
N ARG A 181 23.62 15.06 22.68
CA ARG A 181 24.70 15.44 21.74
C ARG A 181 25.81 14.40 21.73
N THR A 182 25.43 13.13 21.55
CA THR A 182 26.39 12.04 21.52
C THR A 182 27.26 12.27 20.30
N ARG A 183 28.48 12.78 20.51
CA ARG A 183 29.47 12.91 19.44
C ARG A 183 29.80 11.47 19.06
N HIS A 184 29.16 10.98 18.00
CA HIS A 184 29.34 9.64 17.49
C HIS A 184 30.74 9.58 16.87
N ASN A 185 31.77 9.49 17.70
CA ASN A 185 33.15 9.32 17.26
C ASN A 185 33.36 7.96 16.58
N ASN A 186 32.34 7.09 16.56
CA ASN A 186 32.35 5.82 15.88
C ASN A 186 31.62 5.94 14.54
N LEU A 187 32.39 5.86 13.45
CA LEU A 187 31.90 5.71 12.07
C LEU A 187 30.80 4.63 11.95
N ALA A 188 30.85 3.60 12.79
CA ALA A 188 29.86 2.52 12.86
C ALA A 188 28.41 3.01 13.05
N TRP A 189 28.17 4.00 13.92
CA TRP A 189 26.81 4.50 14.15
C TRP A 189 26.28 5.30 12.97
N LEU A 190 27.13 6.08 12.32
CA LEU A 190 26.78 6.76 11.07
C LEU A 190 26.43 5.77 9.96
N VAL A 191 27.18 4.65 9.87
CA VAL A 191 26.89 3.57 8.92
C VAL A 191 25.54 2.93 9.22
N VAL A 192 25.24 2.64 10.48
CA VAL A 192 23.95 2.07 10.90
C VAL A 192 22.80 3.02 10.52
N ASP A 193 22.89 4.30 10.87
CA ASP A 193 21.86 5.29 10.52
C ASP A 193 21.68 5.42 9.00
N SER A 194 22.78 5.36 8.25
CA SER A 194 22.74 5.37 6.78
C SER A 194 22.06 4.13 6.19
N VAL A 195 22.33 2.94 6.75
CA VAL A 195 21.67 1.69 6.34
C VAL A 195 20.17 1.76 6.62
N VAL A 196 19.77 2.27 7.78
CA VAL A 196 18.36 2.46 8.13
C VAL A 196 17.68 3.39 7.13
N ASP A 197 18.30 4.51 6.76
CA ASP A 197 17.77 5.45 5.76
C ASP A 197 17.63 4.81 4.37
N VAL A 198 18.57 3.95 3.95
CA VAL A 198 18.45 3.17 2.70
C VAL A 198 17.27 2.21 2.73
N ILE A 199 17.03 1.51 3.85
CA ILE A 199 15.87 0.61 3.99
C ILE A 199 14.56 1.38 3.85
N PHE A 200 14.46 2.57 4.45
CA PHE A 200 13.29 3.43 4.28
C PHE A 200 13.13 3.96 2.86
N LEU A 201 14.22 4.23 2.14
CA LEU A 201 14.16 4.59 0.73
C LEU A 201 13.61 3.43 -0.11
N ILE A 202 14.03 2.20 0.16
CA ILE A 202 13.47 0.99 -0.47
C ILE A 202 11.97 0.86 -0.15
N ASP A 203 11.54 1.16 1.08
CA ASP A 203 10.12 1.16 1.45
C ASP A 203 9.30 2.14 0.61
N ILE A 204 9.81 3.35 0.34
CA ILE A 204 9.15 4.32 -0.55
C ILE A 204 8.96 3.71 -1.94
N VAL A 205 10.00 3.09 -2.50
CA VAL A 205 9.92 2.43 -3.81
C VAL A 205 8.91 1.28 -3.80
N LEU A 206 8.88 0.47 -2.73
CA LEU A 206 7.91 -0.62 -2.58
C LEU A 206 6.47 -0.09 -2.46
N ASN A 207 6.26 1.03 -1.77
CA ASN A 207 4.93 1.65 -1.65
C ASN A 207 4.39 2.13 -3.01
N PHE A 208 5.25 2.56 -3.94
CA PHE A 208 4.83 2.86 -5.32
C PHE A 208 4.39 1.63 -6.12
N HIS A 209 4.78 0.42 -5.70
CA HIS A 209 4.49 -0.85 -6.37
C HIS A 209 3.50 -1.73 -5.59
N THR A 210 2.97 -1.28 -4.46
CA THR A 210 2.03 -2.07 -3.65
C THR A 210 0.58 -1.67 -3.96
N THR A 211 -0.31 -2.65 -4.11
CA THR A 211 -1.76 -2.41 -4.25
C THR A 211 -2.35 -1.68 -3.03
N PHE A 212 -3.42 -0.91 -3.21
CA PHE A 212 -4.18 -0.35 -2.09
C PHE A 212 -5.68 -0.73 -2.19
N VAL A 213 -6.38 -0.67 -1.06
CA VAL A 213 -7.82 -0.94 -0.98
C VAL A 213 -8.57 0.39 -1.08
N GLY A 214 -9.49 0.49 -2.04
CA GLY A 214 -10.33 1.68 -2.22
C GLY A 214 -11.43 1.79 -1.15
N PRO A 215 -12.12 2.93 -1.06
CA PRO A 215 -13.23 3.13 -0.11
C PRO A 215 -14.43 2.19 -0.35
N ALA A 216 -14.55 1.64 -1.58
CA ALA A 216 -15.56 0.65 -1.93
C ALA A 216 -15.15 -0.80 -1.56
N GLY A 217 -13.99 -1.00 -0.94
CA GLY A 217 -13.45 -2.33 -0.60
C GLY A 217 -12.81 -3.09 -1.78
N GLU A 218 -12.76 -2.48 -2.96
CA GLU A 218 -12.11 -3.07 -4.14
C GLU A 218 -10.59 -2.94 -4.09
N VAL A 219 -9.89 -4.00 -4.54
CA VAL A 219 -8.42 -4.01 -4.62
C VAL A 219 -8.00 -3.39 -5.95
N ILE A 220 -7.42 -2.20 -5.88
CA ILE A 220 -6.95 -1.47 -7.06
C ILE A 220 -5.55 -1.95 -7.41
N SER A 221 -5.39 -2.49 -8.62
CA SER A 221 -4.13 -3.00 -9.16
C SER A 221 -3.54 -2.12 -10.27
N ASP A 222 -4.16 -0.97 -10.58
CA ASP A 222 -3.65 -0.06 -11.61
C ASP A 222 -2.43 0.75 -11.12
N ALA A 223 -1.24 0.47 -11.69
CA ALA A 223 0.01 1.12 -11.32
C ALA A 223 0.00 2.66 -11.45
N LYS A 224 -0.74 3.24 -12.41
CA LYS A 224 -0.83 4.71 -12.52
C LYS A 224 -1.64 5.31 -11.36
N LEU A 225 -2.74 4.64 -11.00
CA LEU A 225 -3.63 5.10 -9.94
C LEU A 225 -2.97 4.95 -8.55
N ILE A 226 -2.27 3.83 -8.31
CA ILE A 226 -1.46 3.59 -7.11
C ILE A 226 -0.46 4.74 -6.90
N ARG A 227 0.36 5.03 -7.92
CA ARG A 227 1.41 6.05 -7.81
C ARG A 227 0.84 7.45 -7.61
N MET A 228 -0.24 7.82 -8.31
CA MET A 228 -0.88 9.14 -8.17
C MET A 228 -1.49 9.34 -6.78
N ASN A 229 -2.16 8.30 -6.25
CA ASN A 229 -2.73 8.34 -4.91
C ASN A 229 -1.63 8.49 -3.84
N TYR A 230 -0.54 7.72 -3.97
CA TYR A 230 0.59 7.80 -3.05
C TYR A 230 1.31 9.16 -3.09
N LEU A 231 1.52 9.72 -4.29
CA LEU A 231 2.10 11.06 -4.46
C LEU A 231 1.29 12.15 -3.75
N LYS A 232 -0.05 12.06 -3.81
CA LYS A 232 -0.95 13.06 -3.23
C LYS A 232 -1.03 12.99 -1.70
N THR A 233 -0.84 11.80 -1.12
CA THR A 233 -1.17 11.55 0.30
C THR A 233 0.06 11.53 1.19
N TRP A 234 0.99 10.62 0.94
CA TRP A 234 2.05 10.28 1.91
C TRP A 234 3.46 10.48 1.37
N PHE A 235 3.64 10.53 0.05
CA PHE A 235 4.98 10.61 -0.55
C PHE A 235 5.81 11.78 -0.04
N VAL A 236 5.24 12.97 0.11
CA VAL A 236 5.98 14.16 0.56
C VAL A 236 6.50 13.98 1.98
N ILE A 237 5.67 13.45 2.87
CA ILE A 237 6.03 13.17 4.27
C ILE A 237 7.11 12.09 4.33
N ASP A 238 6.90 11.00 3.58
CA ASP A 238 7.84 9.89 3.51
C ASP A 238 9.20 10.35 2.97
N LEU A 239 9.22 11.12 1.87
CA LEU A 239 10.43 11.64 1.26
C LEU A 239 11.21 12.56 2.21
N LEU A 240 10.54 13.54 2.81
CA LEU A 240 11.16 14.48 3.73
C LEU A 240 11.74 13.76 4.95
N SER A 241 11.03 12.75 5.45
CA SER A 241 11.47 11.96 6.59
C SER A 241 12.67 11.05 6.29
N CYS A 242 13.00 10.76 5.03
CA CYS A 242 14.06 9.84 4.61
C CYS A 242 15.34 10.54 4.13
N LEU A 243 15.41 11.86 4.16
CA LEU A 243 16.58 12.59 3.70
C LEU A 243 17.80 12.33 4.62
N PRO A 244 18.97 11.97 4.05
CA PRO A 244 20.18 11.72 4.82
C PRO A 244 20.89 13.06 5.15
N TYR A 245 20.33 13.82 6.09
CA TYR A 245 20.83 15.15 6.48
C TYR A 245 22.30 15.15 6.94
N ASP A 246 22.76 14.06 7.56
CA ASP A 246 24.15 13.88 8.00
C ASP A 246 25.15 13.90 6.82
N ILE A 247 24.77 13.28 5.71
CA ILE A 247 25.60 13.21 4.52
C ILE A 247 25.68 14.58 3.85
N ILE A 248 24.55 15.29 3.77
CA ILE A 248 24.47 16.64 3.21
C ILE A 248 25.39 17.60 4.00
N ASN A 249 25.32 17.55 5.33
CA ASN A 249 26.17 18.36 6.21
C ASN A 249 27.67 18.00 6.14
N ALA A 250 28.02 16.77 5.75
CA ALA A 250 29.41 16.35 5.61
C ALA A 250 30.05 16.78 4.28
N PHE A 251 29.27 16.93 3.21
CA PHE A 251 29.75 17.33 1.89
C PHE A 251 29.83 18.84 1.70
N GLU A 252 28.92 19.56 2.33
CA GLU A 252 28.86 21.01 2.27
C GLU A 252 29.73 21.51 3.44
N ASN A 253 30.87 22.14 3.18
CA ASN A 253 31.74 22.74 4.21
C ASN A 253 31.05 23.99 4.81
N VAL A 254 29.87 23.81 5.41
CA VAL A 254 29.01 24.89 5.89
C VAL A 254 29.43 25.34 7.28
N ASP A 255 29.20 26.64 7.53
CA ASP A 255 29.45 27.29 8.82
C ASP A 255 28.84 26.49 9.99
N GLU A 256 29.51 26.53 11.15
CA GLU A 256 29.09 25.79 12.36
C GLU A 256 27.62 26.02 12.73
N GLY A 257 27.11 27.25 12.50
CA GLY A 257 25.70 27.59 12.70
C GLY A 257 24.75 26.75 11.85
N LEU A 258 25.01 26.60 10.54
CA LEU A 258 24.16 25.80 9.64
C LEU A 258 24.24 24.31 9.98
N SER A 259 25.41 23.84 10.42
CA SER A 259 25.60 22.43 10.81
C SER A 259 24.73 22.03 12.01
N SER A 260 24.56 22.94 12.98
CA SER A 260 23.69 22.71 14.14
C SER A 260 22.20 22.70 13.76
N LEU A 261 21.79 23.52 12.78
CA LEU A 261 20.43 23.53 12.23
C LEU A 261 20.15 22.22 11.49
N PHE A 262 21.06 21.75 10.63
CA PHE A 262 20.90 20.46 9.95
C PHE A 262 20.86 19.28 10.92
N SER A 263 21.64 19.32 12.00
CA SER A 263 21.55 18.30 13.05
C SER A 263 20.19 18.34 13.77
N SER A 264 19.57 19.51 13.91
CA SER A 264 18.24 19.66 14.52
C SER A 264 17.11 19.20 13.58
N LEU A 265 17.29 19.33 12.26
CA LEU A 265 16.33 18.84 11.27
C LEU A 265 16.14 17.31 11.29
N LYS A 266 17.04 16.56 11.95
CA LYS A 266 16.86 15.12 12.19
C LYS A 266 15.53 14.78 12.87
N VAL A 267 14.95 15.70 13.65
CA VAL A 267 13.64 15.52 14.30
C VAL A 267 12.53 15.23 13.27
N ILE A 268 12.68 15.68 12.02
CA ILE A 268 11.75 15.37 10.91
C ILE A 268 11.64 13.85 10.68
N ARG A 269 12.65 13.06 11.04
CA ARG A 269 12.59 11.58 10.97
C ARG A 269 11.46 11.02 11.85
N LEU A 270 11.00 11.72 12.87
CA LEU A 270 9.84 11.30 13.68
C LEU A 270 8.52 11.28 12.90
N LEU A 271 8.44 11.97 11.75
CA LEU A 271 7.27 11.87 10.86
C LEU A 271 7.07 10.44 10.34
N ARG A 272 8.10 9.58 10.38
CA ARG A 272 7.99 8.14 10.07
C ARG A 272 7.02 7.41 10.99
N LEU A 273 6.71 7.91 12.19
CA LEU A 273 5.66 7.34 13.03
C LEU A 273 4.27 7.40 12.37
N GLY A 274 4.05 8.31 11.41
CA GLY A 274 2.83 8.33 10.60
C GLY A 274 2.59 7.00 9.86
N ARG A 275 3.63 6.18 9.64
CA ARG A 275 3.49 4.83 9.08
C ARG A 275 2.75 3.87 10.01
N VAL A 276 2.88 4.05 11.33
CA VAL A 276 2.15 3.25 12.33
C VAL A 276 0.66 3.58 12.26
N ALA A 277 0.31 4.87 12.11
CA ALA A 277 -1.07 5.30 11.97
C ALA A 277 -1.77 4.64 10.77
N ARG A 278 -1.08 4.43 9.65
CA ARG A 278 -1.63 3.74 8.46
C ARG A 278 -1.98 2.27 8.71
N LYS A 279 -1.40 1.63 9.71
CA LYS A 279 -1.65 0.22 10.07
C LYS A 279 -2.45 0.08 11.36
N LEU A 280 -2.79 1.20 11.99
CA LEU A 280 -3.47 1.20 13.27
C LEU A 280 -4.79 0.44 13.19
N ASP A 281 -5.57 0.64 12.13
CA ASP A 281 -6.85 -0.06 11.91
C ASP A 281 -6.70 -1.58 11.97
N HIS A 282 -5.64 -2.14 11.38
CA HIS A 282 -5.38 -3.58 11.42
C HIS A 282 -4.96 -4.07 12.81
N TYR A 283 -4.22 -3.25 13.57
CA TYR A 283 -3.83 -3.59 14.95
C TYR A 283 -4.99 -3.47 15.93
N LEU A 284 -5.95 -2.57 15.68
CA LEU A 284 -7.14 -2.36 16.51
C LEU A 284 -8.08 -3.58 16.52
N GLU A 285 -8.02 -4.44 15.49
CA GLU A 285 -8.78 -5.69 15.45
C GLU A 285 -8.34 -6.71 16.51
N TYR A 286 -7.08 -6.63 16.97
CA TYR A 286 -6.49 -7.56 17.94
C TYR A 286 -6.31 -6.89 19.31
N GLY A 287 -7.26 -7.06 20.23
CA GLY A 287 -7.25 -6.38 21.54
C GLY A 287 -5.96 -6.51 22.36
N ALA A 288 -5.29 -7.68 22.34
CA ALA A 288 -4.00 -7.85 23.01
C ALA A 288 -2.85 -7.05 22.34
N ALA A 289 -2.90 -6.89 21.01
CA ALA A 289 -1.92 -6.08 20.28
C ALA A 289 -2.09 -4.59 20.59
N VAL A 290 -3.34 -4.13 20.77
CA VAL A 290 -3.64 -2.74 21.19
C VAL A 290 -3.03 -2.44 22.56
N LEU A 291 -3.15 -3.36 23.51
CA LEU A 291 -2.54 -3.22 24.83
C LEU A 291 -1.02 -3.06 24.75
N VAL A 292 -0.35 -3.95 24.00
CA VAL A 292 1.10 -3.90 23.80
C VAL A 292 1.51 -2.59 23.12
N LEU A 293 0.78 -2.18 22.07
CA LEU A 293 1.01 -0.92 21.37
C LEU A 293 0.89 0.29 22.30
N LEU A 294 -0.12 0.31 23.17
CA LEU A 294 -0.34 1.39 24.13
C LEU A 294 0.79 1.49 25.16
N VAL A 295 1.29 0.35 25.66
CA VAL A 295 2.47 0.31 26.55
C VAL A 295 3.72 0.82 25.83
N CYS A 296 3.94 0.42 24.57
CA CYS A 296 5.05 0.92 23.76
C CYS A 296 4.97 2.44 23.52
N VAL A 297 3.77 2.96 23.21
CA VAL A 297 3.55 4.40 23.01
C VAL A 297 3.78 5.16 24.31
N PHE A 298 3.30 4.66 25.45
CA PHE A 298 3.55 5.27 26.76
C PHE A 298 5.05 5.36 27.07
N GLY A 299 5.79 4.26 26.86
CA GLY A 299 7.25 4.24 27.04
C GLY A 299 7.97 5.21 26.10
N LEU A 300 7.50 5.33 24.85
CA LEU A 300 8.08 6.26 23.88
C LEU A 300 7.84 7.73 24.27
N VAL A 301 6.62 8.06 24.73
CA VAL A 301 6.30 9.40 25.23
C VAL A 301 7.15 9.73 26.46
N ALA A 302 7.30 8.79 27.40
CA ALA A 302 8.19 8.96 28.55
C ALA A 302 9.63 9.25 28.11
N HIS A 303 10.14 8.49 27.12
CA HIS A 303 11.47 8.70 26.56
C HIS A 303 11.62 10.09 25.90
N TRP A 304 10.64 10.54 25.11
CA TRP A 304 10.69 11.87 24.48
C TRP A 304 10.68 12.99 25.51
N LEU A 305 9.79 12.90 26.51
CA LEU A 305 9.74 13.86 27.60
C LEU A 305 11.06 13.84 28.41
N ALA A 306 11.69 12.69 28.58
CA ALA A 306 12.99 12.59 29.26
C ALA A 306 14.10 13.31 28.47
N CYS A 307 14.11 13.15 27.14
CA CYS A 307 15.06 13.85 26.27
C CYS A 307 14.84 15.37 26.29
N ILE A 308 13.59 15.84 26.36
CA ILE A 308 13.26 17.26 26.51
C ILE A 308 13.66 17.77 27.90
N TRP A 309 13.38 17.01 28.96
CA TRP A 309 13.77 17.34 30.33
C TRP A 309 15.29 17.51 30.47
N TYR A 310 16.06 16.59 29.87
CA TYR A 310 17.50 16.72 29.78
C TYR A 310 17.92 17.98 29.03
N SER A 311 17.35 18.23 27.86
CA SER A 311 17.68 19.40 27.05
C SER A 311 17.40 20.73 27.77
N ILE A 312 16.34 20.80 28.58
CA ILE A 312 16.03 21.97 29.42
C ILE A 312 17.10 22.14 30.50
N GLY A 313 17.46 21.06 31.20
CA GLY A 313 18.51 21.09 32.22
C GLY A 313 19.87 21.49 31.68
N ASP A 314 20.26 20.94 30.52
CA ASP A 314 21.53 21.25 29.85
C ASP A 314 21.60 22.72 29.41
N HIS A 315 20.50 23.29 28.93
CA HIS A 315 20.42 24.71 28.55
C HIS A 315 20.35 25.66 29.75
N GLU A 316 19.78 25.24 30.88
CA GLU A 316 19.64 26.09 32.06
C GLU A 316 20.82 26.02 33.03
N VAL A 317 21.53 24.88 33.09
CA VAL A 317 22.61 24.68 34.07
C VAL A 317 23.76 25.66 33.87
N ILE A 318 24.18 25.89 32.63
CA ILE A 318 25.28 26.78 32.26
C ILE A 318 24.71 27.86 31.35
N ASP A 319 24.66 29.10 31.85
CA ASP A 319 24.30 30.23 31.02
C ASP A 319 25.52 30.70 30.23
N GLU A 320 25.55 30.40 28.93
CA GLU A 320 26.65 30.74 28.02
C GLU A 320 26.93 32.25 27.98
N SER A 321 25.92 33.10 28.26
CA SER A 321 26.07 34.55 28.20
C SER A 321 26.81 35.14 29.40
N THR A 322 26.64 34.54 30.58
CA THR A 322 27.23 35.02 31.84
C THR A 322 28.33 34.11 32.37
N ASN A 323 28.55 32.95 31.72
CA ASN A 323 29.41 31.85 32.19
C ASN A 323 29.14 31.43 33.65
N SER A 324 27.93 31.69 34.13
CA SER A 324 27.50 31.38 35.50
C SER A 324 26.73 30.06 35.53
N ILE A 325 26.92 29.31 36.61
CA ILE A 325 26.17 28.06 36.84
C ILE A 325 24.94 28.37 37.68
N LYS A 326 23.77 27.92 37.23
CA LYS A 326 22.56 28.01 38.05
C LYS A 326 22.53 26.86 39.04
N THR A 327 22.75 27.17 40.31
CA THR A 327 22.75 26.18 41.41
C THR A 327 21.38 25.56 41.66
N ASP A 328 20.31 26.21 41.21
CA ASP A 328 18.97 25.76 41.50
C ASP A 328 18.51 24.66 40.54
N SER A 329 19.09 24.55 39.33
CA SER A 329 18.63 23.58 38.31
C SER A 329 18.71 22.13 38.79
N TRP A 330 17.74 21.31 38.36
CA TRP A 330 17.68 19.89 38.70
C TRP A 330 18.97 19.14 38.35
N LEU A 331 19.63 19.53 37.27
CA LEU A 331 20.85 18.90 36.76
C LEU A 331 22.05 19.14 37.71
N TYR A 332 22.14 20.35 38.25
CA TYR A 332 23.15 20.71 39.25
C TYR A 332 22.90 19.99 40.59
N GLN A 333 21.65 19.94 41.05
CA GLN A 333 21.28 19.22 42.26
C GLN A 333 21.55 17.72 42.16
N LEU A 334 21.30 17.12 40.98
CA LEU A 334 21.65 15.74 40.71
C LEU A 334 23.16 15.50 40.77
N ALA A 335 23.96 16.39 40.18
CA ALA A 335 25.42 16.29 40.22
C ALA A 335 25.97 16.32 41.65
N LEU A 336 25.37 17.15 42.52
CA LEU A 336 25.71 17.20 43.94
C LEU A 336 25.33 15.92 44.68
N SER A 337 24.14 15.38 44.44
CA SER A 337 23.67 14.18 45.16
C SER A 337 24.45 12.92 44.80
N ILE A 338 24.95 12.83 43.56
CA ILE A 338 25.77 11.72 43.07
C ILE A 338 27.25 11.87 43.45
N GLY A 339 27.67 13.07 43.86
CA GLY A 339 29.06 13.35 44.26
C GLY A 339 29.99 13.67 43.09
N THR A 340 29.45 14.02 41.91
CA THR A 340 30.21 14.45 40.72
C THR A 340 29.85 15.89 40.34
N PRO A 341 30.18 16.89 41.19
CA PRO A 341 29.79 18.28 40.96
C PRO A 341 30.51 18.90 39.76
N TYR A 342 29.88 19.91 39.17
CA TYR A 342 30.50 20.76 38.16
C TYR A 342 31.60 21.63 38.78
N ARG A 343 32.75 21.72 38.13
CA ARG A 343 33.92 22.49 38.58
C ARG A 343 34.33 23.46 37.49
N TYR A 344 34.50 24.73 37.87
CA TYR A 344 35.01 25.74 36.95
C TYR A 344 36.53 25.64 36.85
N ASN A 345 37.06 25.40 35.65
CA ASN A 345 38.49 25.37 35.43
C ASN A 345 39.03 26.79 35.16
N ALA A 346 39.30 27.52 36.24
CA ALA A 346 39.85 28.88 36.18
C ALA A 346 41.31 28.96 35.68
N SER A 347 42.03 27.83 35.65
CA SER A 347 43.45 27.77 35.26
C SER A 347 43.68 27.17 33.87
N GLY A 348 42.62 26.78 33.15
CA GLY A 348 42.66 26.10 31.86
C GLY A 348 41.85 26.82 30.76
N THR A 349 41.02 26.07 30.02
CA THR A 349 40.24 26.51 28.84
C THR A 349 39.10 27.51 29.16
N GLY A 350 38.91 27.90 30.42
CA GLY A 350 37.82 28.78 30.85
C GLY A 350 36.43 28.13 30.79
N GLN A 351 36.38 26.79 30.80
CA GLN A 351 35.15 26.01 30.66
C GLN A 351 34.75 25.31 31.96
N TRP A 352 33.46 25.01 32.09
CA TRP A 352 32.93 24.16 33.15
C TRP A 352 33.22 22.69 32.83
N GLU A 353 33.91 22.00 33.73
CA GLU A 353 34.28 20.59 33.60
C GLU A 353 33.60 19.75 34.70
N GLY A 354 33.37 18.46 34.40
CA GLY A 354 32.73 17.50 35.32
C GLY A 354 31.25 17.26 35.02
N GLY A 355 30.49 16.95 36.06
CA GLY A 355 29.09 16.54 35.95
C GLY A 355 28.88 15.02 35.89
N PRO A 356 27.62 14.56 35.95
CA PRO A 356 27.29 13.13 35.94
C PRO A 356 27.52 12.49 34.57
N SER A 357 27.70 11.16 34.54
CA SER A 357 27.84 10.43 33.28
C SER A 357 26.56 10.51 32.43
N LYS A 358 26.68 10.49 31.09
CA LYS A 358 25.52 10.56 30.17
C LYS A 358 24.48 9.46 30.43
N ASP A 359 24.93 8.27 30.78
CA ASP A 359 24.05 7.14 31.09
C ASP A 359 23.24 7.41 32.36
N THR A 360 23.90 7.95 33.38
CA THR A 360 23.24 8.36 34.63
C THR A 360 22.23 9.48 34.38
N LEU A 361 22.60 10.47 33.57
CA LEU A 361 21.72 11.57 33.20
C LEU A 361 20.46 11.06 32.50
N TYR A 362 20.61 10.19 31.51
CA TYR A 362 19.49 9.59 30.80
C TYR A 362 18.57 8.78 31.73
N ILE A 363 19.14 7.92 32.58
CA ILE A 363 18.37 7.09 33.52
C ILE A 363 17.62 7.98 34.53
N SER A 364 18.26 9.03 35.06
CA SER A 364 17.64 9.97 35.99
C SER A 364 16.51 10.79 35.34
N SER A 365 16.69 11.25 34.10
CA SER A 365 15.63 11.94 33.35
C SER A 365 14.46 11.01 33.03
N LEU A 366 14.72 9.76 32.65
CA LEU A 366 13.67 8.78 32.38
C LEU A 366 12.93 8.40 33.66
N TYR A 367 13.65 8.24 34.78
CA TYR A 367 13.04 8.01 36.09
C TYR A 367 12.10 9.15 36.47
N PHE A 368 12.54 10.41 36.37
CA PHE A 368 11.71 11.56 36.68
C PHE A 368 10.43 11.59 35.83
N THR A 369 10.58 11.46 34.51
CA THR A 369 9.42 11.50 33.60
C THR A 369 8.46 10.34 33.81
N MET A 370 8.95 9.13 34.07
CA MET A 370 8.12 7.98 34.42
C MET A 370 7.35 8.24 35.72
N THR A 371 7.98 8.80 36.76
CA THR A 371 7.32 9.09 38.03
C THR A 371 6.27 10.21 37.92
N SER A 372 6.48 11.17 37.02
CA SER A 372 5.53 12.24 36.71
C SER A 372 4.34 11.73 35.89
N LEU A 373 4.60 10.93 34.84
CA LEU A 373 3.55 10.37 33.98
C LEU A 373 2.68 9.33 34.71
N THR A 374 3.27 8.54 35.61
CA THR A 374 2.53 7.56 36.43
C THR A 374 1.89 8.17 37.68
N THR A 375 2.03 9.49 37.88
CA THR A 375 1.49 10.25 39.03
C THR A 375 1.99 9.80 40.41
N ILE A 376 3.10 9.06 40.47
CA ILE A 376 3.71 8.60 41.74
C ILE A 376 4.44 9.75 42.44
N GLY A 377 5.24 10.53 41.71
CA GLY A 377 5.88 11.75 42.22
C GLY A 377 6.75 11.59 43.46
N PHE A 378 7.78 10.72 43.44
CA PHE A 378 8.66 10.47 44.60
C PHE A 378 9.41 11.70 45.13
N GLY A 379 9.62 12.75 44.32
CA GLY A 379 10.24 14.01 44.75
C GLY A 379 11.77 14.03 44.83
N ASN A 380 12.47 12.95 44.47
CA ASN A 380 13.94 12.91 44.46
C ASN A 380 14.57 13.85 43.42
N ILE A 381 13.85 14.08 42.31
CA ILE A 381 14.17 15.06 41.28
C ILE A 381 12.91 15.91 41.14
N ALA A 382 13.05 17.22 41.29
CA ALA A 382 11.93 18.15 41.29
C ALA A 382 12.28 19.41 40.47
N PRO A 383 11.29 20.00 39.78
CA PRO A 383 11.48 21.26 39.07
C PRO A 383 11.64 22.42 40.05
N THR A 384 12.67 23.23 39.89
CA THR A 384 12.94 24.39 40.75
C THR A 384 12.86 25.70 39.98
N THR A 385 13.33 25.69 38.73
CA THR A 385 13.33 26.86 37.86
C THR A 385 11.96 27.06 37.20
N ASP A 386 11.72 28.26 36.65
CA ASP A 386 10.44 28.55 36.00
C ASP A 386 10.24 27.72 34.72
N GLY A 387 11.29 27.49 33.94
CA GLY A 387 11.25 26.63 32.74
C GLY A 387 10.95 25.17 33.09
N GLU A 388 11.64 24.65 34.11
CA GLU A 388 11.41 23.29 34.64
C GLU A 388 9.98 23.11 35.18
N LYS A 389 9.44 24.11 35.89
CA LYS A 389 8.07 24.09 36.43
C LYS A 389 7.02 24.10 35.33
N ILE A 390 7.15 24.98 34.34
CA ILE A 390 6.23 25.07 33.20
C ILE A 390 6.19 23.72 32.46
N PHE A 391 7.36 23.15 32.19
CA PHE A 391 7.46 21.84 31.54
C PHE A 391 6.85 20.72 32.40
N SER A 392 7.06 20.74 33.71
CA SER A 392 6.47 19.76 34.63
C SER A 392 4.93 19.81 34.66
N VAL A 393 4.35 21.02 34.65
CA VAL A 393 2.89 21.19 34.52
C VAL A 393 2.39 20.60 33.19
N ALA A 394 3.08 20.87 32.09
CA ALA A 394 2.72 20.32 30.78
C ALA A 394 2.80 18.77 30.77
N MET A 395 3.84 18.18 31.37
CA MET A 395 3.96 16.73 31.49
C MET A 395 2.84 16.10 32.32
N MET A 396 2.46 16.72 33.44
CA MET A 396 1.36 16.22 34.28
C MET A 396 0.03 16.21 33.52
N MET A 397 -0.24 17.22 32.69
CA MET A 397 -1.42 17.26 31.82
C MET A 397 -1.40 16.13 30.78
N VAL A 398 -0.24 15.84 30.19
CA VAL A 398 -0.07 14.74 29.24
C VAL A 398 -0.25 13.38 29.93
N GLY A 399 0.24 13.19 31.15
CA GLY A 399 0.10 11.94 31.91
C GLY A 399 -1.34 11.59 32.30
N TYR A 400 -2.18 12.62 32.55
CA TYR A 400 -3.58 12.42 32.95
C TYR A 400 -4.43 11.72 31.85
N SER A 401 -4.24 12.09 30.58
CA SER A 401 -5.10 11.62 29.47
C SER A 401 -4.99 10.10 29.18
N PRO A 402 -3.78 9.50 29.05
CA PRO A 402 -3.61 8.06 28.86
C PRO A 402 -4.16 7.25 30.03
N GLN A 403 -3.98 7.74 31.26
CA GLN A 403 -4.37 7.02 32.48
C GLN A 403 -5.89 7.01 32.66
N SER A 404 -6.57 8.11 32.35
CA SER A 404 -8.04 8.15 32.31
C SER A 404 -8.62 7.22 31.22
N CYS A 405 -8.01 7.19 30.04
CA CYS A 405 -8.44 6.30 28.95
C CYS A 405 -8.26 4.81 29.31
N TRP A 406 -7.16 4.48 29.98
CA TRP A 406 -6.90 3.14 30.52
C TRP A 406 -7.93 2.70 31.56
N LEU A 407 -8.26 3.58 32.52
CA LEU A 407 -9.25 3.29 33.56
C LEU A 407 -10.64 3.08 32.98
N GLN A 408 -11.00 3.83 31.93
CA GLN A 408 -12.32 3.77 31.31
C GLN A 408 -12.53 2.55 30.41
N ASN A 409 -11.47 1.96 29.84
CA ASN A 409 -11.58 0.72 29.06
C ASN A 409 -11.63 -0.55 29.93
N HIS A 410 -11.35 -0.44 31.23
CA HIS A 410 -11.35 -1.56 32.19
C HIS A 410 -12.48 -1.50 33.24
N SER A 411 -13.35 -0.48 33.17
CA SER A 411 -14.61 -0.35 33.93
C SER A 411 -15.80 -0.73 33.07
#